data_AF-A0A6G9YSK1-F1
#
_entry.id   AF-A0A6G9YSK1-F1
#
_cell.length_a   1.000
_cell.length_b   1.000
_cell.length_c   1.000
_cell.angle_alpha   90.00
_cell.angle_beta   90.00
_cell.angle_gamma   90.00
#
_symmetry.space_group_name_H-M   'P 1'
#
loop_
_entity.id
_entity.type
_entity.pdbx_description
1 polymer ?
#
loop_
_entity_poly.entity_id
_entity_poly.type
_entity_poly.pdbx_seq_one_letter_code
_entity_poly.pdbx_strand_id
1 'polypeptide(L)'
;MAMLSHAAVRKLCGPSIRESLLDRNNALAEAGGEWDKCTAYALQVLDDEPLIVLHRATGTGYRMRISGMGDNFQLHTLVADALINGGHVTGEYAPSAEAVAACRDAEDMVPTIGSFLMYAPDGNRVWNEGTPADIPLTEGMRVLVLDPAPYPHHWPAGRFFPSMPGELALTEVLDAAEAARWFTHVGPPTGVGAY
;
A
#
# COMPACT_ATOMS: atom_id res chain seq x y z
N MET A 1 11.83 -7.06 16.53
CA MET A 1 11.91 -6.51 15.15
C MET A 1 12.80 -7.30 14.21
N ALA A 2 14.08 -7.57 14.52
CA ALA A 2 15.02 -8.24 13.59
C ALA A 2 14.56 -9.60 13.02
N MET A 3 13.73 -10.37 13.74
CA MET A 3 13.16 -11.60 13.19
C MET A 3 12.04 -11.34 12.20
N LEU A 4 11.17 -10.37 12.48
CA LEU A 4 10.02 -10.03 11.64
C LEU A 4 10.43 -9.35 10.33
N SER A 5 11.70 -8.99 10.13
CA SER A 5 12.19 -8.55 8.81
C SER A 5 12.31 -9.68 7.79
N HIS A 6 12.33 -10.94 8.23
CA HIS A 6 12.37 -12.09 7.33
C HIS A 6 10.96 -12.57 6.99
N ALA A 7 10.60 -12.57 5.70
CA ALA A 7 9.32 -13.07 5.20
C ALA A 7 9.01 -14.50 5.67
N ALA A 8 10.03 -15.37 5.74
CA ALA A 8 9.87 -16.73 6.25
C ALA A 8 9.36 -16.77 7.71
N VAL A 9 9.82 -15.86 8.56
CA VAL A 9 9.35 -15.77 9.95
C VAL A 9 7.91 -15.26 10.00
N ARG A 10 7.59 -14.20 9.24
CA ARG A 10 6.22 -13.67 9.16
C ARG A 10 5.23 -14.73 8.65
N LYS A 11 5.65 -15.55 7.69
CA LYS A 11 4.87 -16.68 7.17
C LYS A 11 4.61 -17.75 8.22
N LEU A 12 5.58 -18.04 9.09
CA LEU A 12 5.44 -19.02 10.17
C LEU A 12 4.44 -18.59 11.26
N CYS A 13 4.23 -17.29 11.47
CA CYS A 13 3.18 -16.83 12.38
C CYS A 13 1.79 -17.28 11.89
N GLY A 14 1.50 -17.16 10.60
CA GLY A 14 0.14 -17.38 10.09
C GLY A 14 -0.90 -16.43 10.73
N PRO A 15 -2.19 -16.56 10.37
CA PRO A 15 -3.22 -15.59 10.77
C PRO A 15 -3.48 -15.55 12.29
N SER A 16 -3.66 -16.71 12.93
CA SER A 16 -4.05 -16.77 14.35
C SER A 16 -2.96 -16.32 15.31
N ILE A 17 -1.69 -16.67 15.05
CA ILE A 17 -0.58 -16.19 15.88
C ILE A 17 -0.37 -14.70 15.64
N ARG A 18 -0.48 -14.22 14.38
CA ARG A 18 -0.39 -12.80 14.07
C ARG A 18 -1.44 -11.98 14.82
N GLU A 19 -2.69 -12.41 14.79
CA GLU A 19 -3.79 -11.78 15.54
C GLU A 19 -3.48 -11.75 17.05
N SER A 20 -3.07 -12.88 17.64
CA SER A 20 -2.70 -12.91 19.06
C SER A 20 -1.51 -12.01 19.41
N LEU A 21 -0.53 -11.87 18.52
CA LEU A 21 0.62 -10.98 18.72
C LEU A 21 0.22 -9.51 18.60
N LEU A 22 -0.67 -9.17 17.67
CA LEU A 22 -1.22 -7.82 17.52
C LEU A 22 -2.03 -7.43 18.76
N ASP A 23 -2.92 -8.30 19.23
CA ASP A 23 -3.72 -8.06 20.45
C ASP A 23 -2.82 -7.82 21.67
N ARG A 24 -1.77 -8.63 21.83
CA ARG A 24 -0.81 -8.45 22.92
C ARG A 24 0.00 -7.16 22.78
N ASN A 25 0.39 -6.79 21.56
CA ASN A 25 1.07 -5.53 21.29
C ASN A 25 0.19 -4.34 21.66
N ASN A 26 -1.09 -4.37 21.28
CA ASN A 26 -2.05 -3.32 21.58
C ASN A 26 -2.33 -3.23 23.08
N ALA A 27 -2.54 -4.37 23.76
CA ALA A 27 -2.74 -4.39 25.21
C ALA A 27 -1.51 -3.87 25.98
N LEU A 28 -0.30 -4.18 25.51
CA LEU A 28 0.92 -3.63 26.09
C LEU A 28 1.02 -2.12 25.87
N ALA A 29 0.69 -1.67 24.66
CA ALA A 29 0.69 -0.24 24.33
C ALA A 29 -0.29 0.56 25.21
N GLU A 30 -1.51 0.04 25.40
CA GLU A 30 -2.51 0.62 26.29
C GLU A 30 -2.03 0.66 27.75
N ALA A 31 -1.46 -0.43 28.24
CA ALA A 31 -0.96 -0.51 29.62
C ALA A 31 0.25 0.41 29.87
N GLY A 32 1.12 0.59 28.86
CA GLY A 32 2.31 1.42 28.93
C GLY A 32 2.07 2.90 28.62
N GLY A 33 0.93 3.25 28.02
CA GLY A 33 0.65 4.61 27.52
C GLY A 33 1.50 5.00 26.30
N GLU A 34 2.16 4.04 25.65
CA GLU A 34 3.04 4.25 24.51
C GLU A 34 2.68 3.25 23.39
N TRP A 35 2.48 3.74 22.18
CA TRP A 35 2.15 2.88 21.04
C TRP A 35 3.41 2.40 20.29
N ASP A 36 3.67 1.09 20.32
CA ASP A 36 4.70 0.48 19.45
C ASP A 36 4.14 0.25 18.04
N LYS A 37 4.19 1.33 17.25
CA LYS A 37 3.81 1.34 15.83
C LYS A 37 4.66 0.36 15.01
N CYS A 38 5.95 0.22 15.34
CA CYS A 38 6.89 -0.59 14.56
C CYS A 38 6.53 -2.07 14.61
N THR A 39 6.28 -2.61 15.81
CA THR A 39 5.92 -4.02 15.96
C THR A 39 4.57 -4.33 15.32
N ALA A 40 3.57 -3.46 15.52
CA ALA A 40 2.27 -3.60 14.87
C ALA A 40 2.38 -3.63 13.33
N TYR A 41 3.23 -2.77 12.75
CA TYR A 41 3.38 -2.66 11.30
C TYR A 41 4.14 -3.86 10.75
N ALA A 42 5.21 -4.32 11.42
CA ALA A 42 5.97 -5.49 10.97
C ALA A 42 5.15 -6.79 10.99
N LEU A 43 4.20 -6.92 11.91
CA LEU A 43 3.27 -8.06 11.94
C LEU A 43 2.28 -8.05 10.77
N GLN A 44 2.02 -6.88 10.20
CA GLN A 44 1.06 -6.65 9.11
C GLN A 44 1.69 -6.55 7.73
N VAL A 45 3.02 -6.63 7.62
CA VAL A 45 3.70 -6.65 6.31
C VAL A 45 3.18 -7.82 5.48
N LEU A 46 2.71 -7.50 4.27
CA LEU A 46 2.23 -8.48 3.30
C LEU A 46 3.43 -9.07 2.55
N ASP A 47 3.34 -10.36 2.25
CA ASP A 47 4.34 -11.11 1.51
C ASP A 47 3.64 -11.90 0.41
N ASP A 48 4.09 -11.72 -0.82
CA ASP A 48 3.60 -12.47 -1.99
C ASP A 48 2.10 -12.25 -2.28
N GLU A 49 1.50 -11.17 -1.77
CA GLU A 49 0.05 -10.99 -1.72
C GLU A 49 -0.48 -10.30 -2.99
N PRO A 50 -1.61 -10.74 -3.56
CA PRO A 50 -2.15 -10.10 -4.74
C PRO A 50 -2.95 -8.83 -4.40
N LEU A 51 -2.84 -7.83 -5.28
CA LEU A 51 -3.49 -6.53 -5.16
C LEU A 51 -4.12 -6.16 -6.50
N ILE A 52 -5.40 -5.78 -6.49
CA ILE A 52 -6.04 -5.12 -7.64
C ILE A 52 -5.95 -3.62 -7.41
N VAL A 53 -5.42 -2.90 -8.39
CA VAL A 53 -5.37 -1.43 -8.40
C VAL A 53 -6.29 -0.93 -9.50
N LEU A 54 -7.23 -0.07 -9.16
CA LEU A 54 -8.20 0.52 -10.08
C LEU A 54 -7.94 2.02 -10.20
N HIS A 55 -7.79 2.54 -11.41
CA HIS A 55 -7.68 3.98 -11.64
C HIS A 55 -9.04 4.52 -12.09
N ARG A 56 -9.72 5.23 -11.19
CA ARG A 56 -11.13 5.61 -11.39
C ARG A 56 -11.33 6.52 -12.61
N ALA A 57 -10.42 7.48 -12.83
CA ALA A 57 -10.55 8.46 -13.89
C ALA A 57 -10.48 7.85 -15.30
N THR A 58 -9.72 6.76 -15.48
CA THR A 58 -9.60 6.06 -16.78
C THR A 58 -10.46 4.81 -16.88
N GLY A 59 -11.01 4.32 -15.77
CA GLY A 59 -11.75 3.06 -15.71
C GLY A 59 -10.88 1.82 -15.95
N THR A 60 -9.55 1.93 -15.80
CA THR A 60 -8.62 0.81 -16.01
C THR A 60 -8.28 0.12 -14.69
N GLY A 61 -7.89 -1.16 -14.78
CA GLY A 61 -7.49 -1.97 -13.64
C GLY A 61 -6.18 -2.71 -13.88
N TYR A 62 -5.48 -3.02 -12.79
CA TYR A 62 -4.14 -3.60 -12.80
C TYR A 62 -4.02 -4.65 -11.71
N ARG A 63 -3.48 -5.82 -12.05
CA ARG A 63 -3.15 -6.87 -11.07
C ARG A 63 -1.69 -6.78 -10.71
N MET A 64 -1.42 -6.59 -9.44
CA MET A 64 -0.08 -6.45 -8.88
C MET A 64 0.16 -7.48 -7.79
N ARG A 65 1.43 -7.68 -7.44
CA ARG A 65 1.81 -8.40 -6.22
C ARG A 65 2.71 -7.56 -5.35
N ILE A 66 2.40 -7.57 -4.05
CA ILE A 66 3.05 -6.79 -3.01
C ILE A 66 3.87 -7.70 -2.09
N SER A 67 5.07 -7.26 -1.72
CA SER A 67 5.90 -7.89 -0.69
C SER A 67 6.70 -6.85 0.10
N GLY A 68 6.84 -7.06 1.40
CA GLY A 68 7.87 -6.39 2.21
C GLY A 68 7.65 -4.90 2.49
N MET A 69 6.46 -4.35 2.26
CA MET A 69 6.17 -2.93 2.50
C MET A 69 5.59 -2.70 3.89
N GLY A 70 6.17 -1.74 4.61
CA GLY A 70 5.76 -1.41 5.98
C GLY A 70 4.66 -0.37 6.08
N ASP A 71 4.53 0.51 5.09
CA ASP A 71 3.55 1.60 5.10
C ASP A 71 2.97 1.89 3.70
N ASN A 72 1.94 2.75 3.69
CA ASN A 72 1.29 3.17 2.46
C ASN A 72 2.05 4.29 1.72
N PHE A 73 3.01 4.98 2.35
CA PHE A 73 3.90 5.91 1.63
C PHE A 73 4.75 5.17 0.59
N GLN A 74 5.33 4.04 0.99
CA GLN A 74 6.11 3.15 0.12
C GLN A 74 5.22 2.54 -0.98
N LEU A 75 4.03 2.05 -0.63
CA LEU A 75 3.05 1.53 -1.60
C LEU A 75 2.68 2.59 -2.64
N HIS A 76 2.35 3.80 -2.19
CA HIS A 76 1.94 4.89 -3.06
C HIS A 76 3.03 5.24 -4.07
N THR A 77 4.27 5.40 -3.62
CA THR A 77 5.41 5.66 -4.51
C THR A 77 5.58 4.56 -5.56
N LEU A 78 5.49 3.27 -5.17
CA LEU A 78 5.68 2.16 -6.10
C LEU A 78 4.49 1.96 -7.05
N VAL A 79 3.26 2.25 -6.63
CA VAL A 79 2.08 2.26 -7.51
C VAL A 79 2.19 3.38 -8.54
N ALA A 80 2.63 4.57 -8.13
CA ALA A 80 2.87 5.69 -9.04
C ALA A 80 3.95 5.38 -10.08
N ASP A 81 5.03 4.73 -9.69
CA ASP A 81 6.05 4.23 -10.62
C ASP A 81 5.45 3.24 -11.62
N ALA A 82 4.80 2.18 -11.12
CA ALA A 82 4.24 1.14 -11.95
C ALA A 82 3.24 1.67 -12.98
N LEU A 83 2.42 2.68 -12.63
CA LEU A 83 1.36 3.18 -13.50
C LEU A 83 1.76 4.40 -14.33
N ILE A 84 2.46 5.38 -13.77
CA ILE A 84 2.83 6.62 -14.46
C ILE A 84 4.11 6.42 -15.26
N ASN A 85 5.21 5.99 -14.62
CA ASN A 85 6.46 5.71 -15.33
C ASN A 85 6.31 4.49 -16.26
N GLY A 86 5.43 3.55 -15.92
CA GLY A 86 5.03 2.44 -16.81
C GLY A 86 4.16 2.85 -18.01
N GLY A 87 3.71 4.11 -18.08
CA GLY A 87 2.94 4.63 -19.21
C GLY A 87 1.50 4.13 -19.30
N HIS A 88 0.95 3.58 -18.22
CA HIS A 88 -0.43 3.07 -18.18
C HIS A 88 -1.46 4.16 -17.85
N VAL A 89 -1.07 5.16 -17.06
CA VAL A 89 -1.90 6.34 -16.76
C VAL A 89 -1.07 7.61 -16.84
N THR A 90 -1.73 8.73 -17.13
CA THR A 90 -1.12 10.05 -17.02
C THR A 90 -1.09 10.50 -15.57
N GLY A 91 -0.02 11.17 -15.14
CA GLY A 91 0.05 11.81 -13.82
C GLY A 91 1.08 12.94 -13.81
N GLU A 92 0.79 14.01 -13.07
CA GLU A 92 1.67 15.19 -12.99
C GLU A 92 2.96 14.89 -12.21
N TYR A 93 2.85 14.07 -11.17
CA TYR A 93 3.92 13.80 -10.22
C TYR A 93 4.40 12.35 -10.32
N ALA A 94 5.14 12.03 -11.37
CA ALA A 94 5.82 10.73 -11.48
C ALA A 94 7.00 10.67 -10.48
N PRO A 95 7.20 9.56 -9.73
CA PRO A 95 8.32 9.44 -8.81
C PRO A 95 9.65 9.32 -9.58
N SER A 96 10.72 9.90 -9.03
CA SER A 96 12.06 9.76 -9.61
C SER A 96 12.60 8.34 -9.45
N ALA A 97 13.56 7.95 -10.29
CA ALA A 97 14.20 6.64 -10.19
C ALA A 97 14.86 6.41 -8.82
N GLU A 98 15.43 7.45 -8.22
CA GLU A 98 16.03 7.39 -6.88
C GLU A 98 14.97 7.15 -5.79
N ALA A 99 13.81 7.81 -5.87
CA ALA A 99 12.71 7.59 -4.94
C ALA A 99 12.15 6.15 -5.04
N VAL A 100 12.07 5.61 -6.26
CA VAL A 100 11.68 4.22 -6.49
C VAL A 100 12.72 3.26 -5.91
N ALA A 101 14.01 3.50 -6.16
CA ALA A 101 15.10 2.68 -5.61
C ALA A 101 15.11 2.70 -4.07
N ALA A 102 14.90 3.87 -3.45
CA ALA A 102 14.75 4.03 -2.00
C ALA A 102 13.59 3.19 -1.43
N CYS A 103 12.46 3.15 -2.13
CA CYS A 103 11.32 2.30 -1.73
C CYS A 103 11.55 0.80 -1.97
N ARG A 104 12.55 0.40 -2.78
CA ARG A 104 12.85 -1.01 -3.05
C ARG A 104 13.94 -1.52 -2.13
N ASP A 105 15.16 -0.99 -2.24
CA ASP A 105 16.33 -1.55 -1.59
C ASP A 105 17.48 -0.58 -1.28
N ALA A 106 17.45 0.66 -1.78
CA ALA A 106 18.44 1.67 -1.42
C ALA A 106 18.28 2.13 0.05
N GLU A 107 19.36 2.63 0.65
CA GLU A 107 19.39 3.05 2.07
C GLU A 107 18.87 4.48 2.28
N ASP A 108 18.84 5.29 1.23
CA ASP A 108 18.45 6.69 1.30
C ASP A 108 16.93 6.89 1.39
N MET A 109 16.54 8.04 1.92
CA MET A 109 15.18 8.55 1.85
C MET A 109 15.15 9.74 0.88
N VAL A 110 14.32 9.68 -0.15
CA VAL A 110 14.33 10.64 -1.26
C VAL A 110 13.04 11.46 -1.27
N PRO A 111 13.08 12.80 -1.23
CA PRO A 111 11.88 13.61 -1.34
C PRO A 111 11.04 13.26 -2.58
N THR A 112 9.73 13.06 -2.38
CA THR A 112 8.80 12.74 -3.45
C THR A 112 7.48 13.52 -3.30
N ILE A 113 6.65 13.44 -4.33
CA ILE A 113 5.30 14.03 -4.37
C ILE A 113 4.29 12.94 -4.71
N GLY A 114 3.19 12.89 -3.98
CA GLY A 114 2.10 11.95 -4.20
C GLY A 114 1.26 12.26 -5.43
N SER A 115 1.02 11.22 -6.22
CA SER A 115 0.32 11.33 -7.51
C SER A 115 -1.18 11.05 -7.43
N PHE A 116 -1.66 10.47 -6.33
CA PHE A 116 -3.02 9.93 -6.21
C PHE A 116 -3.62 10.18 -4.82
N LEU A 117 -4.94 10.11 -4.72
CA LEU A 117 -5.63 9.76 -3.49
C LEU A 117 -5.94 8.25 -3.53
N MET A 118 -5.79 7.57 -2.41
CA MET A 118 -5.99 6.13 -2.29
C MET A 118 -7.24 5.82 -1.46
N TYR A 119 -8.09 4.93 -1.97
CA TYR A 119 -9.35 4.53 -1.35
C TYR A 119 -9.53 3.03 -1.35
N ALA A 120 -10.27 2.54 -0.36
CA ALA A 120 -10.86 1.21 -0.38
C ALA A 120 -12.14 1.20 -1.24
N PRO A 121 -12.66 0.03 -1.65
CA PRO A 121 -13.83 -0.06 -2.51
C PRO A 121 -15.10 0.54 -1.88
N ASP A 122 -15.20 0.51 -0.55
CA ASP A 122 -16.32 1.11 0.19
C ASP A 122 -16.28 2.65 0.23
N GLY A 123 -15.24 3.28 -0.33
CA GLY A 123 -15.05 4.72 -0.36
C GLY A 123 -14.21 5.26 0.80
N ASN A 124 -13.83 4.44 1.77
CA ASN A 124 -12.97 4.88 2.87
C ASN A 124 -11.56 5.20 2.40
N ARG A 125 -10.96 6.23 3.01
CA ARG A 125 -9.61 6.67 2.68
C ARG A 125 -8.58 5.65 3.16
N VAL A 126 -7.68 5.24 2.27
CA VAL A 126 -6.45 4.52 2.61
C VAL A 126 -5.38 5.59 2.85
N TRP A 127 -5.06 5.82 4.12
CA TRP A 127 -4.11 6.84 4.55
C TRP A 127 -2.67 6.35 4.38
N ASN A 128 -1.76 7.29 4.05
CA ASN A 128 -0.35 6.96 3.88
C ASN A 128 0.31 6.50 5.19
N GLU A 129 -0.20 7.00 6.31
CA GLU A 129 0.28 6.66 7.65
C GLU A 129 -0.01 5.22 8.05
N GLY A 130 -0.97 4.56 7.38
CA GLY A 130 -1.38 3.16 7.61
C GLY A 130 -0.48 2.13 6.93
N THR A 131 -0.97 0.91 6.81
CA THR A 131 -0.29 -0.21 6.18
C THR A 131 -1.06 -0.75 4.96
N PRO A 132 -0.40 -1.46 4.04
CA PRO A 132 -1.11 -2.13 2.94
C PRO A 132 -2.15 -3.17 3.42
N ALA A 133 -2.00 -3.70 4.64
CA ALA A 133 -2.95 -4.64 5.23
C ALA A 133 -4.29 -3.98 5.62
N ASP A 134 -4.34 -2.65 5.69
CA ASP A 134 -5.56 -1.89 6.00
C ASP A 134 -6.55 -1.90 4.83
N ILE A 135 -6.11 -2.24 3.60
CA ILE A 135 -6.95 -2.29 2.40
C ILE A 135 -7.86 -3.53 2.47
N PRO A 136 -9.17 -3.42 2.68
CA PRO A 136 -10.02 -4.59 2.92
C PRO A 136 -10.05 -5.57 1.74
N LEU A 137 -10.29 -6.85 2.05
CA LEU A 137 -10.49 -7.89 1.03
C LEU A 137 -11.89 -7.77 0.42
N THR A 138 -11.95 -7.73 -0.91
CA THR A 138 -13.16 -7.85 -1.73
C THR A 138 -13.00 -9.10 -2.59
N GLU A 139 -13.92 -10.06 -2.44
CA GLU A 139 -13.83 -11.36 -3.12
C GLU A 139 -12.47 -12.08 -2.90
N GLY A 140 -11.89 -11.94 -1.70
CA GLY A 140 -10.61 -12.55 -1.34
C GLY A 140 -9.37 -11.80 -1.86
N MET A 141 -9.54 -10.63 -2.48
CA MET A 141 -8.47 -9.82 -3.05
C MET A 141 -8.46 -8.43 -2.41
N ARG A 142 -7.28 -7.84 -2.17
CA ARG A 142 -7.22 -6.42 -1.81
C ARG A 142 -7.48 -5.59 -3.05
N VAL A 143 -8.34 -4.60 -2.93
CA VAL A 143 -8.69 -3.70 -4.03
C VAL A 143 -8.40 -2.26 -3.60
N LEU A 144 -7.48 -1.61 -4.29
CA LEU A 144 -7.07 -0.23 -4.09
C LEU A 144 -7.63 0.63 -5.22
N VAL A 145 -8.36 1.69 -4.88
CA VAL A 145 -8.92 2.64 -5.85
C VAL A 145 -8.12 3.93 -5.82
N LEU A 146 -7.68 4.39 -6.99
CA LEU A 146 -6.91 5.60 -7.19
C LEU A 146 -7.76 6.69 -7.83
N ASP A 147 -7.77 7.85 -7.18
CA ASP A 147 -8.32 9.09 -7.72
C ASP A 147 -7.19 10.13 -7.92
N PRO A 148 -7.37 11.13 -8.79
CA PRO A 148 -6.42 12.23 -8.92
C PRO A 148 -6.18 12.96 -7.60
N ALA A 149 -4.93 13.33 -7.31
CA ALA A 149 -4.61 14.19 -6.18
C ALA A 149 -4.94 15.66 -6.51
N PRO A 150 -5.82 16.35 -5.74
CA PRO A 150 -6.20 17.74 -6.03
C PRO A 150 -5.11 18.76 -5.65
N TYR A 151 -4.11 18.34 -4.87
CA TYR A 151 -2.96 19.16 -4.48
C TYR A 151 -1.76 18.24 -4.16
N PRO A 152 -0.52 18.76 -4.27
CA PRO A 152 0.67 17.96 -4.00
C PRO A 152 0.77 17.61 -2.52
N HIS A 153 1.05 16.32 -2.25
CA HIS A 153 1.40 15.81 -0.93
C HIS A 153 2.87 15.40 -0.96
N HIS A 154 3.68 15.85 0.00
CA HIS A 154 5.11 15.57 0.02
C HIS A 154 5.48 14.61 1.13
N TRP A 155 6.42 13.71 0.85
CA TRP A 155 7.05 12.87 1.86
C TRP A 155 8.45 12.44 1.42
N PRO A 156 9.29 11.98 2.36
CA PRO A 156 10.50 11.24 2.00
C PRO A 156 10.12 9.80 1.59
N ALA A 157 10.27 9.45 0.32
CA ALA A 157 10.13 8.09 -0.18
C ALA A 157 11.26 7.20 0.34
N GLY A 158 10.91 6.01 0.80
CA GLY A 158 11.86 4.98 1.16
C GLY A 158 11.16 3.81 1.86
N ARG A 159 11.93 3.00 2.57
CA ARG A 159 11.41 1.86 3.33
C ARG A 159 11.14 2.26 4.77
N PHE A 160 9.93 2.01 5.26
CA PHE A 160 9.62 2.13 6.70
C PHE A 160 10.51 1.22 7.55
N PHE A 161 10.78 0.00 7.06
CA PHE A 161 11.73 -0.94 7.66
C PHE A 161 12.98 -1.07 6.77
N PRO A 162 14.12 -0.44 7.12
CA PRO A 162 15.32 -0.45 6.28
C PRO A 162 15.83 -1.85 5.92
N SER A 163 15.57 -2.86 6.76
CA SER A 163 15.98 -4.25 6.54
C SER A 163 14.98 -5.10 5.76
N MET A 164 13.86 -4.54 5.29
CA MET A 164 12.85 -5.25 4.51
C MET A 164 12.77 -4.68 3.09
N PRO A 165 13.37 -5.35 2.08
CA PRO A 165 13.20 -4.94 0.69
C PRO A 165 11.71 -4.90 0.30
N GLY A 166 11.30 -3.83 -0.37
CA GLY A 166 9.94 -3.67 -0.86
C GLY A 166 9.83 -4.05 -2.33
N GLU A 167 8.79 -4.78 -2.68
CA GLU A 167 8.52 -5.15 -4.08
C GLU A 167 7.05 -4.95 -4.42
N LEU A 168 6.81 -4.20 -5.50
CA LEU A 168 5.55 -4.17 -6.22
C LEU A 168 5.82 -4.59 -7.66
N ALA A 169 5.17 -5.66 -8.11
CA ALA A 169 5.27 -6.15 -9.47
C ALA A 169 3.91 -6.05 -10.16
N LEU A 170 3.85 -5.34 -11.29
CA LEU A 170 2.70 -5.40 -12.18
C LEU A 170 2.71 -6.75 -12.92
N THR A 171 1.70 -7.57 -12.68
CA THR A 171 1.60 -8.90 -13.28
C THR A 171 0.68 -8.94 -14.50
N GLU A 172 -0.32 -8.05 -14.54
CA GLU A 172 -1.29 -8.00 -15.64
C GLU A 172 -1.99 -6.65 -15.68
N VAL A 173 -2.22 -6.14 -16.90
CA VAL A 173 -3.18 -5.05 -17.16
C VAL A 173 -4.52 -5.71 -17.43
N LEU A 174 -5.53 -5.41 -16.62
CA LEU A 174 -6.85 -6.04 -16.74
C LEU A 174 -7.53 -5.58 -18.02
N ASP A 175 -8.25 -6.49 -18.67
CA ASP A 175 -9.13 -6.10 -19.76
C ASP A 175 -10.31 -5.25 -19.25
N ALA A 176 -10.98 -4.56 -20.18
CA ALA A 176 -12.07 -3.64 -19.83
C ALA A 176 -13.24 -4.35 -19.14
N ALA A 177 -13.53 -5.60 -19.47
CA ALA A 177 -14.62 -6.35 -18.87
C ALA A 177 -14.28 -6.76 -17.44
N GLU A 178 -13.03 -7.14 -17.17
CA GLU A 178 -12.55 -7.48 -15.84
C GLU A 178 -12.43 -6.25 -14.94
N ALA A 179 -11.88 -5.15 -15.45
CA ALA A 179 -11.87 -3.89 -14.73
C ALA A 179 -13.30 -3.46 -14.37
N ALA A 180 -14.24 -3.51 -15.32
CA ALA A 180 -15.64 -3.19 -15.08
C ALA A 180 -16.29 -4.07 -14.00
N ARG A 181 -15.95 -5.37 -13.93
CA ARG A 181 -16.42 -6.25 -12.85
C ARG A 181 -15.93 -5.77 -11.48
N TRP A 182 -14.64 -5.45 -11.34
CA TRP A 182 -14.11 -4.92 -10.08
C TRP A 182 -14.73 -3.58 -9.68
N PHE A 183 -14.99 -2.69 -10.66
CA PHE A 183 -15.68 -1.43 -10.39
C PHE A 183 -17.12 -1.60 -9.87
N THR A 184 -17.76 -2.76 -10.03
CA THR A 184 -19.10 -2.99 -9.43
C THR A 184 -19.09 -2.98 -7.90
N HIS A 185 -17.92 -3.21 -7.29
CA HIS A 185 -17.74 -3.14 -5.83
C HIS A 185 -17.35 -1.75 -5.33
N VAL A 186 -17.12 -0.79 -6.24
CA VAL A 186 -16.53 0.51 -5.90
C VAL A 186 -17.61 1.56 -5.70
N GLY A 187 -17.71 2.06 -4.47
CA GLY A 187 -18.50 3.22 -4.10
C GLY A 187 -17.80 4.56 -4.38
N PRO A 188 -18.52 5.68 -4.22
CA PRO A 188 -17.90 7.00 -4.22
C PRO A 188 -17.03 7.18 -2.97
N PRO A 189 -15.99 8.04 -3.01
CA PRO A 189 -15.25 8.43 -1.81
C PRO A 189 -16.16 8.92 -0.67
N THR A 190 -15.87 8.51 0.55
CA THR A 190 -16.60 8.92 1.76
C THR A 190 -15.69 9.71 2.71
N GLY A 191 -16.18 10.83 3.26
CA GLY A 191 -15.46 11.65 4.25
C GLY A 191 -15.06 13.05 3.75
N VAL A 192 -14.54 13.89 4.66
CA VAL A 192 -14.12 15.28 4.37
C VAL A 192 -12.92 15.25 3.43
N GLY A 193 -13.10 15.76 2.20
CA GLY A 193 -12.10 15.68 1.13
C GLY A 193 -12.60 15.02 -0.16
N ALA A 194 -13.85 14.55 -0.21
CA ALA A 194 -14.55 14.28 -1.46
C ALA A 194 -14.85 15.63 -2.15
N TYR A 195 -13.98 16.00 -3.09
CA TYR A 195 -14.18 17.15 -3.98
C TYR A 195 -14.46 16.66 -5.39
#